data_AF-Z4WW33-F1
#
_entry.id   AF-Z4WW33-F1
#
_cell.length_a   1.000
_cell.length_b   1.000
_cell.length_c   1.000
_cell.angle_alpha   90.00
_cell.angle_beta   90.00
_cell.angle_gamma   90.00
#
_symmetry.space_group_name_H-M   'P 1'
#
loop_
_entity.id
_entity.type
_entity.pdbx_description
1 polymer ?
#
loop_
_entity_poly.entity_id
_entity_poly.type
_entity_poly.pdbx_seq_one_letter_code
_entity_poly.pdbx_strand_id
1 'polypeptide(L)'
;MHQPQHRAFLLGLFLSLSLVGCGTKKPQASSEPPLPHTPEQPISSVDSPQWVRPGADSIREEMRAVWLTTVYGLDWPKDKADTPDGVRKQKEALVRILDRLRADGYNTVFLQVRHSGAVIYPSEQEPLSSRMAGDGYFGDYDPLRFAIKECHERNLSIHAWLVTYPLASAKRNPHPILREHPSWAISHKGSYHLDPGNPDVRHYITQLTADLVRRYDVDGVHFDYFRYPDEAERFADKASYIKYGLDYPSKDEWRRHNLTEQLREIRDSLHAIAPNVLVSVATLGKLQKIPTLERPHGWTAYESVYQDPITWGKEGLVDFIVPMMYYRDVLFDPFLKEWKELVSPYVPIVVGLAPYRIEETGWPSEVIEEQINLTREEGLAGICFFRETHTGGRFPAVRRIIQEAFKHPALPLAYPRGLAHKPAAPKHLDAAVGQDGTILVRWSMPREASADGTTYRLWAVTTDAHGRREASLLSSTLGNPHCLLVMSDLIDYDCIELGVEAVNIFGVSTPCTVGLELNLAALRDEIHRGK
;
A
#
# COMPACT_ATOMS: atom_id res chain seq x y z
N MET A 1 -51.68 -34.38 45.95
CA MET A 1 -51.68 -34.43 47.43
C MET A 1 -50.23 -34.50 47.87
N HIS A 2 -49.68 -33.66 48.76
CA HIS A 2 -50.25 -32.55 49.56
C HIS A 2 -49.30 -31.33 49.60
N GLN A 3 -49.88 -30.15 49.79
CA GLN A 3 -49.33 -29.06 50.62
C GLN A 3 -50.30 -28.83 51.80
N PRO A 4 -49.85 -28.20 52.91
CA PRO A 4 -50.16 -26.77 53.18
C PRO A 4 -48.87 -25.92 53.32
N GLN A 5 -48.80 -24.61 52.96
CA GLN A 5 -49.44 -23.38 53.51
C GLN A 5 -48.93 -23.00 54.93
N HIS A 6 -48.74 -21.73 55.33
CA HIS A 6 -49.29 -20.38 54.98
C HIS A 6 -48.17 -19.29 55.11
N ARG A 7 -48.29 -17.94 54.97
CA ARG A 7 -49.30 -16.88 54.64
C ARG A 7 -48.50 -15.63 54.10
N ALA A 8 -48.97 -14.83 53.13
CA ALA A 8 -49.78 -13.59 53.23
C ALA A 8 -49.05 -12.32 53.76
N PHE A 9 -49.34 -11.06 53.35
CA PHE A 9 -50.57 -10.53 52.69
C PHE A 9 -50.36 -9.14 52.01
N LEU A 10 -51.06 -8.88 50.88
CA LEU A 10 -51.52 -7.55 50.34
C LEU A 10 -50.46 -6.44 50.05
N LEU A 11 -50.72 -5.33 49.32
CA LEU A 11 -51.89 -4.82 48.56
C LEU A 11 -51.37 -4.10 47.29
N GLY A 12 -52.19 -3.91 46.24
CA GLY A 12 -51.78 -3.20 45.02
C GLY A 12 -52.69 -2.04 44.61
N LEU A 13 -52.25 -1.19 43.68
CA LEU A 13 -53.09 -0.17 43.03
C LEU A 13 -52.71 0.01 41.55
N PHE A 14 -53.71 0.17 40.69
CA PHE A 14 -53.56 0.58 39.29
C PHE A 14 -53.58 2.12 39.18
N LEU A 15 -52.88 2.68 38.18
CA LEU A 15 -53.40 3.81 37.42
C LEU A 15 -52.87 3.83 35.97
N SER A 16 -53.52 4.63 35.13
CA SER A 16 -53.57 4.51 33.67
C SER A 16 -52.44 5.17 32.87
N LEU A 17 -52.20 4.60 31.69
CA LEU A 17 -51.71 5.18 30.43
C LEU A 17 -51.18 6.63 30.40
N SER A 18 -50.04 6.79 29.72
CA SER A 18 -49.87 7.82 28.68
C SER A 18 -48.95 7.33 27.56
N LEU A 19 -49.28 7.66 26.30
CA LEU A 19 -48.55 7.24 25.10
C LEU A 19 -47.60 8.34 24.59
N VAL A 20 -46.29 8.11 24.71
CA VAL A 20 -45.21 8.75 23.92
C VAL A 20 -44.13 7.66 23.76
N GLY A 21 -43.52 7.40 22.62
CA GLY A 21 -43.44 8.14 21.35
C GLY A 21 -41.97 8.17 20.95
N CYS A 22 -41.62 7.57 19.80
CA CYS A 22 -40.22 7.24 19.49
C CYS A 22 -39.33 8.49 19.34
N GLY A 23 -38.11 8.42 19.89
CA GLY A 23 -37.10 9.46 19.77
C GLY A 23 -35.68 8.89 19.84
N THR A 24 -35.14 8.44 18.71
CA THR A 24 -33.76 7.96 18.59
C THR A 24 -32.78 9.12 18.80
N LYS A 25 -32.07 9.14 19.94
CA LYS A 25 -30.94 10.07 20.12
C LYS A 25 -29.81 9.67 19.17
N LYS A 26 -29.55 10.51 18.16
CA LYS A 26 -28.28 10.45 17.40
C LYS A 26 -27.10 10.61 18.38
N PRO A 27 -25.94 10.01 18.09
CA PRO A 27 -24.69 10.42 18.73
C PRO A 27 -24.51 11.93 18.56
N GLN A 28 -24.22 12.63 19.66
CA GLN A 28 -23.90 14.05 19.62
C GLN A 28 -22.47 14.18 19.08
N ALA A 29 -22.33 14.76 17.88
CA ALA A 29 -21.02 15.05 17.33
C ALA A 29 -20.24 15.96 18.30
N SER A 30 -18.95 15.68 18.48
CA SER A 30 -18.03 16.61 19.12
C SER A 30 -17.95 17.87 18.25
N SER A 31 -18.54 18.96 18.72
CA SER A 31 -18.34 20.27 18.08
C SER A 31 -16.87 20.66 18.21
N GLU A 32 -16.18 20.78 17.08
CA GLU A 32 -14.95 21.54 17.00
C GLU A 32 -15.18 22.98 17.53
N PRO A 33 -14.15 23.64 18.08
CA PRO A 33 -14.26 25.06 18.40
C PRO A 33 -14.65 25.84 17.13
N PRO A 34 -15.44 26.93 17.26
CA PRO A 34 -15.78 27.77 16.12
C PRO A 34 -14.50 28.32 15.49
N LEU A 35 -14.50 28.45 14.16
CA LEU A 35 -13.42 29.08 13.40
C LEU A 35 -13.06 30.45 14.01
N PRO A 36 -11.76 30.79 14.16
CA PRO A 36 -11.34 32.14 14.49
C PRO A 36 -11.93 33.17 13.52
N HIS A 37 -12.07 34.41 13.97
CA HIS A 37 -12.61 35.50 13.16
C HIS A 37 -11.85 35.62 11.82
N THR A 38 -12.57 35.54 10.71
CA THR A 38 -12.02 35.65 9.35
C THR A 38 -11.23 36.96 9.20
N PRO A 39 -9.93 36.91 8.83
CA PRO A 39 -9.19 38.13 8.56
C PRO A 39 -9.79 38.87 7.35
N GLU A 40 -10.07 40.16 7.50
CA GLU A 40 -10.96 40.91 6.60
C GLU A 40 -10.22 41.78 5.56
N GLN A 41 -8.89 41.61 5.42
CA GLN A 41 -8.10 42.33 4.42
C GLN A 41 -7.43 41.34 3.43
N PRO A 42 -7.75 41.42 2.12
CA PRO A 42 -7.04 40.68 1.07
C PRO A 42 -5.63 41.23 0.90
N ILE A 43 -4.64 40.34 0.82
CA ILE A 43 -3.25 40.68 0.51
C ILE A 43 -3.17 41.05 -0.99
N SER A 44 -2.26 41.96 -1.35
CA SER A 44 -2.01 42.37 -2.74
C SER A 44 -1.34 41.27 -3.57
N SER A 45 -2.08 40.20 -3.91
CA SER A 45 -1.62 39.15 -4.83
C SER A 45 -1.43 39.68 -6.25
N VAL A 46 -0.24 39.49 -6.82
CA VAL A 46 -0.01 39.65 -8.27
C VAL A 46 -0.25 38.30 -8.94
N ASP A 47 -1.01 38.27 -10.04
CA ASP A 47 -1.15 37.09 -10.90
C ASP A 47 0.21 36.77 -11.56
N SER A 48 1.01 35.93 -10.90
CA SER A 48 2.32 35.50 -11.37
C SER A 48 2.19 34.45 -12.50
N PRO A 49 3.21 34.32 -13.38
CA PRO A 49 3.18 33.42 -14.53
C PRO A 49 3.07 31.94 -14.11
N GLN A 50 2.84 31.04 -15.09
CA GLN A 50 2.72 29.59 -14.87
C GLN A 50 3.79 29.04 -13.93
N TRP A 51 3.39 28.82 -12.68
CA TRP A 51 4.26 28.25 -11.65
C TRP A 51 4.52 26.78 -11.99
N VAL A 52 5.80 26.42 -12.12
CA VAL A 52 6.23 25.05 -12.45
C VAL A 52 6.78 24.39 -11.20
N ARG A 53 6.41 23.12 -10.97
CA ARG A 53 6.85 22.31 -9.82
C ARG A 53 8.38 22.39 -9.65
N PRO A 54 8.88 22.97 -8.54
CA PRO A 54 10.29 23.27 -8.36
C PRO A 54 11.08 21.99 -8.00
N GLY A 55 12.35 21.93 -8.41
CA GLY A 55 13.25 20.84 -8.03
C GLY A 55 12.82 19.45 -8.53
N ALA A 56 12.45 19.35 -9.82
CA ALA A 56 11.92 18.13 -10.43
C ALA A 56 12.78 16.85 -10.21
N ASP A 57 14.08 17.00 -9.96
CA ASP A 57 15.01 15.87 -9.75
C ASP A 57 15.05 15.31 -8.32
N SER A 58 14.62 16.09 -7.31
CA SER A 58 14.83 15.78 -5.87
C SER A 58 13.63 15.09 -5.21
N ILE A 59 12.40 15.54 -5.49
CA ILE A 59 11.16 14.95 -4.97
C ILE A 59 10.48 14.16 -6.09
N ARG A 60 10.73 12.84 -6.07
CA ARG A 60 10.37 11.88 -7.13
C ARG A 60 9.04 11.19 -6.85
N GLU A 61 8.38 10.73 -7.90
CA GLU A 61 7.31 9.72 -7.80
C GLU A 61 7.97 8.35 -7.73
N GLU A 62 7.92 7.70 -6.56
CA GLU A 62 8.73 6.52 -6.25
C GLU A 62 8.06 5.68 -5.17
N MET A 63 7.71 4.43 -5.48
CA MET A 63 7.32 3.47 -4.45
C MET A 63 8.55 3.05 -3.63
N ARG A 64 8.44 3.16 -2.31
CA ARG A 64 9.47 2.78 -1.33
C ARG A 64 8.87 1.75 -0.38
N ALA A 65 8.92 0.50 -0.83
CA ALA A 65 8.19 -0.61 -0.24
C ALA A 65 9.08 -1.58 0.55
N VAL A 66 8.45 -2.36 1.42
CA VAL A 66 9.10 -3.46 2.15
C VAL A 66 8.13 -4.63 2.33
N TRP A 67 8.62 -5.85 2.18
CA TRP A 67 7.89 -7.04 2.60
C TRP A 67 8.03 -7.26 4.12
N LEU A 68 6.91 -7.31 4.82
CA LEU A 68 6.79 -7.53 6.26
C LEU A 68 6.22 -8.94 6.51
N THR A 69 7.12 -9.88 6.81
CA THR A 69 6.90 -11.33 6.74
C THR A 69 6.39 -11.92 8.05
N THR A 70 5.25 -12.62 8.00
CA THR A 70 4.58 -13.19 9.18
C THR A 70 4.79 -14.69 9.34
N VAL A 71 5.07 -15.43 8.26
CA VAL A 71 5.39 -16.86 8.34
C VAL A 71 6.58 -17.10 9.26
N TYR A 72 6.45 -18.09 10.14
CA TYR A 72 7.39 -18.44 11.22
C TYR A 72 7.72 -17.28 12.21
N GLY A 73 7.11 -16.10 12.06
CA GLY A 73 7.46 -14.89 12.82
C GLY A 73 8.78 -14.30 12.35
N LEU A 74 9.12 -14.44 11.06
CA LEU A 74 10.40 -14.02 10.48
C LEU A 74 10.70 -12.54 10.72
N ASP A 75 9.74 -11.65 10.44
CA ASP A 75 9.77 -10.24 10.86
C ASP A 75 8.89 -10.06 12.11
N TRP A 76 7.57 -10.23 11.96
CA TRP A 76 6.57 -10.03 13.03
C TRP A 76 5.42 -11.05 12.92
N PRO A 77 4.84 -11.57 14.02
CA PRO A 77 5.15 -11.30 15.42
C PRO A 77 6.13 -12.32 16.04
N LYS A 78 6.78 -11.92 17.14
CA LYS A 78 7.65 -12.81 17.94
C LYS A 78 6.88 -13.53 19.05
N ASP A 79 5.96 -12.84 19.72
CA ASP A 79 5.01 -13.40 20.70
C ASP A 79 3.72 -13.92 20.04
N LYS A 80 2.89 -14.66 20.77
CA LYS A 80 1.52 -15.02 20.37
C LYS A 80 0.50 -14.11 21.07
N ALA A 81 -0.64 -13.86 20.43
CA ALA A 81 -1.73 -13.04 20.93
C ALA A 81 -2.74 -13.81 21.82
N ASP A 82 -2.29 -14.90 22.47
CA ASP A 82 -3.11 -15.79 23.32
C ASP A 82 -3.54 -15.13 24.65
N THR A 83 -2.96 -13.98 24.99
CA THR A 83 -3.09 -13.30 26.29
C THR A 83 -3.06 -11.77 26.11
N PRO A 84 -3.50 -10.97 27.12
CA PRO A 84 -3.41 -9.50 27.05
C PRO A 84 -1.98 -9.00 26.81
N ASP A 85 -0.99 -9.62 27.46
CA ASP A 85 0.43 -9.29 27.30
C ASP A 85 0.95 -9.65 25.91
N GLY A 86 0.49 -10.78 25.37
CA GLY A 86 0.76 -11.20 23.99
C GLY A 86 0.24 -10.20 22.96
N VAL A 87 -1.03 -9.78 23.08
CA VAL A 87 -1.64 -8.73 22.25
C VAL A 87 -0.86 -7.42 22.36
N ARG A 88 -0.55 -6.98 23.59
CA ARG A 88 0.25 -5.77 23.85
C ARG A 88 1.59 -5.82 23.13
N LYS A 89 2.36 -6.90 23.28
CA LYS A 89 3.66 -7.05 22.62
C LYS A 89 3.57 -7.11 21.10
N GLN A 90 2.55 -7.77 20.52
CA GLN A 90 2.35 -7.74 19.07
C GLN A 90 2.08 -6.33 18.56
N LYS A 91 1.20 -5.57 19.24
CA LYS A 91 0.90 -4.18 18.90
C LYS A 91 2.15 -3.29 18.99
N GLU A 92 2.85 -3.32 20.12
CA GLU A 92 4.09 -2.56 20.33
C GLU A 92 5.21 -2.92 19.36
N ALA A 93 5.34 -4.20 18.99
CA ALA A 93 6.36 -4.64 18.04
C ALA A 93 6.06 -4.14 16.63
N LEU A 94 4.79 -4.13 16.20
CA LEU A 94 4.41 -3.58 14.90
C LEU A 94 4.61 -2.06 14.86
N VAL A 95 4.16 -1.34 15.90
CA VAL A 95 4.36 0.11 16.04
C VAL A 95 5.82 0.49 15.87
N ARG A 96 6.75 -0.16 16.60
CA ARG A 96 8.19 0.11 16.47
C ARG A 96 8.78 -0.19 15.08
N ILE A 97 8.19 -1.12 14.33
CA ILE A 97 8.58 -1.39 12.94
C ILE A 97 8.08 -0.27 12.03
N LEU A 98 6.81 0.11 12.13
CA LEU A 98 6.20 1.16 11.29
C LEU A 98 6.79 2.55 11.57
N ASP A 99 7.05 2.89 12.84
CA ASP A 99 7.77 4.11 13.24
C ASP A 99 9.15 4.17 12.55
N ARG A 100 9.90 3.05 12.57
CA ARG A 100 11.22 2.98 11.93
C ARG A 100 11.12 3.11 10.42
N LEU A 101 10.20 2.40 9.77
CA LEU A 101 10.03 2.46 8.32
C LEU A 101 9.65 3.88 7.87
N ARG A 102 8.74 4.55 8.59
CA ARG A 102 8.41 5.95 8.29
C ARG A 102 9.60 6.90 8.46
N ALA A 103 10.40 6.71 9.53
CA ALA A 103 11.62 7.49 9.77
C ALA A 103 12.76 7.20 8.77
N ASP A 104 12.81 5.98 8.22
CA ASP A 104 13.77 5.56 7.18
C ASP A 104 13.29 5.92 5.75
N GLY A 105 12.24 6.72 5.61
CA GLY A 105 11.78 7.29 4.33
C GLY A 105 10.91 6.37 3.47
N TYR A 106 10.40 5.26 4.01
CA TYR A 106 9.45 4.38 3.32
C TYR A 106 8.07 5.03 3.19
N ASN A 107 7.29 4.55 2.21
CA ASN A 107 5.90 4.96 2.00
C ASN A 107 4.91 3.79 1.82
N THR A 108 5.39 2.53 1.73
CA THR A 108 4.53 1.37 1.46
C THR A 108 4.98 0.12 2.25
N VAL A 109 4.03 -0.67 2.75
CA VAL A 109 4.27 -1.93 3.49
C VAL A 109 3.45 -3.06 2.87
N PHE A 110 4.10 -4.14 2.45
CA PHE A 110 3.45 -5.37 2.01
C PHE A 110 3.41 -6.34 3.20
N LEU A 111 2.32 -6.32 3.98
CA LEU A 111 2.15 -7.14 5.18
C LEU A 111 1.64 -8.53 4.80
N GLN A 112 2.37 -9.60 5.17
CA GLN A 112 1.99 -10.98 4.83
C GLN A 112 0.72 -11.41 5.58
N VAL A 113 -0.45 -11.22 4.98
CA VAL A 113 -1.74 -11.57 5.59
C VAL A 113 -2.09 -13.04 5.46
N ARG A 114 -1.52 -13.74 4.47
CA ARG A 114 -1.78 -15.15 4.18
C ARG A 114 -0.50 -15.89 3.78
N HIS A 115 -0.29 -17.06 4.38
CA HIS A 115 0.76 -18.00 4.00
C HIS A 115 0.30 -19.44 4.20
N SER A 116 0.59 -20.33 3.23
CA SER A 116 0.30 -21.78 3.32
C SER A 116 -1.18 -22.16 3.51
N GLY A 117 -2.12 -21.29 3.12
CA GLY A 117 -3.56 -21.46 3.37
C GLY A 117 -4.02 -21.00 4.76
N ALA A 118 -3.17 -20.38 5.55
CA ALA A 118 -3.53 -19.81 6.85
C ALA A 118 -3.36 -18.28 6.87
N VAL A 119 -4.23 -17.60 7.61
CA VAL A 119 -4.35 -16.14 7.64
C VAL A 119 -3.98 -15.51 8.99
N ILE A 120 -3.69 -14.21 9.00
CA ILE A 120 -3.36 -13.43 10.22
C ILE A 120 -4.52 -12.61 10.81
N TYR A 121 -5.74 -12.84 10.32
CA TYR A 121 -6.93 -12.07 10.65
C TYR A 121 -8.13 -13.02 10.86
N PRO A 122 -9.17 -12.61 11.59
CA PRO A 122 -10.39 -13.41 11.74
C PRO A 122 -11.02 -13.75 10.38
N SER A 123 -11.21 -15.03 10.09
CA SER A 123 -11.74 -15.52 8.81
C SER A 123 -12.59 -16.76 8.99
N GLU A 124 -13.64 -16.88 8.17
CA GLU A 124 -14.49 -18.07 8.06
C GLU A 124 -14.02 -19.01 6.94
N GLN A 125 -13.15 -18.53 6.04
CA GLN A 125 -12.68 -19.28 4.87
C GLN A 125 -11.37 -20.03 5.11
N GLU A 126 -10.46 -19.47 5.92
CA GLU A 126 -9.13 -20.06 6.16
C GLU A 126 -8.76 -20.12 7.65
N PRO A 127 -8.03 -21.17 8.07
CA PRO A 127 -7.59 -21.30 9.45
C PRO A 127 -6.64 -20.18 9.88
N LEU A 128 -6.72 -19.85 11.16
CA LEU A 128 -5.80 -18.95 11.82
C LEU A 128 -4.36 -19.50 11.76
N SER A 129 -3.41 -18.66 11.33
CA SER A 129 -1.99 -18.93 11.41
C SER A 129 -1.57 -19.13 12.87
N SER A 130 -1.11 -20.34 13.21
CA SER A 130 -0.70 -20.73 14.57
C SER A 130 0.55 -19.99 15.08
N ARG A 131 1.14 -19.10 14.27
CA ARG A 131 2.15 -18.13 14.65
C ARG A 131 1.53 -16.88 15.29
N MET A 132 0.33 -16.47 14.87
CA MET A 132 -0.35 -15.30 15.41
C MET A 132 -0.92 -15.58 16.81
N ALA A 133 -1.64 -16.69 16.97
CA ALA A 133 -2.16 -17.18 18.24
C ALA A 133 -2.26 -18.72 18.26
N GLY A 134 -2.82 -19.31 19.32
CA GLY A 134 -3.15 -20.73 19.45
C GLY A 134 -4.51 -21.04 18.86
N ASP A 135 -5.53 -21.03 19.71
CA ASP A 135 -6.92 -21.40 19.38
C ASP A 135 -7.81 -20.20 19.01
N GLY A 136 -7.25 -18.98 19.06
CA GLY A 136 -7.95 -17.72 18.78
C GLY A 136 -7.18 -16.53 19.37
N TYR A 137 -7.57 -15.32 18.98
CA TYR A 137 -7.02 -14.08 19.56
C TYR A 137 -7.60 -13.81 20.95
N PHE A 138 -6.81 -13.24 21.85
CA PHE A 138 -7.32 -12.75 23.12
C PHE A 138 -8.21 -11.52 22.91
N GLY A 139 -9.46 -11.60 23.36
CA GLY A 139 -10.43 -10.50 23.27
C GLY A 139 -10.94 -10.25 21.85
N ASP A 140 -11.00 -8.99 21.45
CA ASP A 140 -11.46 -8.49 20.16
C ASP A 140 -10.31 -8.19 19.18
N TYR A 141 -9.09 -8.67 19.46
CA TYR A 141 -7.91 -8.27 18.71
C TYR A 141 -7.87 -8.82 17.27
N ASP A 142 -8.15 -7.93 16.32
CA ASP A 142 -7.93 -8.10 14.89
C ASP A 142 -6.55 -7.49 14.50
N PRO A 143 -5.53 -8.31 14.17
CA PRO A 143 -4.19 -7.79 13.89
C PRO A 143 -4.09 -7.02 12.57
N LEU A 144 -4.90 -7.37 11.56
CA LEU A 144 -4.89 -6.69 10.27
C LEU A 144 -5.57 -5.31 10.39
N ARG A 145 -6.70 -5.23 11.09
CA ARG A 145 -7.36 -3.94 11.38
C ARG A 145 -6.46 -3.02 12.21
N PHE A 146 -5.70 -3.57 13.15
CA PHE A 146 -4.69 -2.81 13.88
C PHE A 146 -3.54 -2.34 12.96
N ALA A 147 -3.01 -3.22 12.11
CA ALA A 147 -1.93 -2.87 11.19
C ALA A 147 -2.32 -1.75 10.20
N ILE A 148 -3.56 -1.79 9.69
CA ILE A 148 -4.08 -0.78 8.77
C ILE A 148 -4.08 0.61 9.44
N LYS A 149 -4.74 0.73 10.60
CA LYS A 149 -4.77 1.97 11.39
C LYS A 149 -3.36 2.54 11.60
N GLU A 150 -2.44 1.71 12.11
CA GLU A 150 -1.10 2.19 12.46
C GLU A 150 -0.24 2.54 11.24
N CYS A 151 -0.49 1.94 10.06
CA CYS A 151 0.12 2.35 8.80
C CYS A 151 -0.43 3.70 8.33
N HIS A 152 -1.75 3.85 8.27
CA HIS A 152 -2.43 5.07 7.79
C HIS A 152 -2.10 6.29 8.66
N GLU A 153 -2.09 6.16 9.98
CA GLU A 153 -1.66 7.23 10.92
C GLU A 153 -0.21 7.69 10.70
N ARG A 154 0.61 6.90 10.02
CA ARG A 154 2.01 7.21 9.68
C ARG A 154 2.18 7.68 8.22
N ASN A 155 1.11 7.76 7.45
CA ASN A 155 1.12 7.95 5.99
C ASN A 155 1.95 6.85 5.27
N LEU A 156 1.79 5.59 5.73
CA LEU A 156 2.27 4.40 5.03
C LEU A 156 1.07 3.71 4.35
N SER A 157 1.17 3.44 3.05
CA SER A 157 0.26 2.52 2.36
C SER A 157 0.46 1.09 2.88
N ILE A 158 -0.63 0.34 3.04
CA ILE A 158 -0.60 -1.07 3.41
C ILE A 158 -1.27 -1.93 2.32
N HIS A 159 -0.49 -2.86 1.75
CA HIS A 159 -1.02 -3.88 0.86
C HIS A 159 -1.09 -5.22 1.60
N ALA A 160 -2.24 -5.88 1.50
CA ALA A 160 -2.45 -7.24 1.98
C ALA A 160 -1.65 -8.22 1.10
N TRP A 161 -0.51 -8.73 1.60
CA TRP A 161 0.32 -9.70 0.88
C TRP A 161 -0.18 -11.13 1.08
N LEU A 162 -0.63 -11.75 -0.02
CA LEU A 162 -1.11 -13.14 -0.05
C LEU A 162 -0.10 -14.02 -0.80
N VAL A 163 0.46 -15.02 -0.12
CA VAL A 163 1.10 -16.16 -0.80
C VAL A 163 0.00 -17.06 -1.37
N THR A 164 0.00 -17.28 -2.69
CA THR A 164 -1.22 -17.65 -3.45
C THR A 164 -1.49 -19.16 -3.50
N TYR A 165 -0.65 -19.94 -4.19
CA TYR A 165 -0.92 -21.37 -4.39
C TYR A 165 -0.30 -22.34 -3.35
N PRO A 166 0.85 -22.08 -2.69
CA PRO A 166 1.40 -23.00 -1.69
C PRO A 166 0.47 -23.25 -0.49
N LEU A 167 0.34 -24.52 -0.07
CA LEU A 167 -0.39 -24.97 1.11
C LEU A 167 0.52 -25.75 2.08
N ALA A 168 0.29 -25.59 3.39
CA ALA A 168 0.92 -26.45 4.40
C ALA A 168 0.22 -27.82 4.47
N SER A 169 1.00 -28.87 4.71
CA SER A 169 0.47 -30.19 5.02
C SER A 169 1.30 -30.86 6.13
N ALA A 170 0.86 -30.67 7.37
CA ALA A 170 1.41 -31.43 8.48
C ALA A 170 0.76 -32.82 8.47
N LYS A 171 1.56 -33.90 8.38
CA LYS A 171 1.05 -35.30 8.31
C LYS A 171 0.07 -35.72 9.41
N ARG A 172 0.03 -34.99 10.53
CA ARG A 172 -0.88 -35.23 11.68
C ARG A 172 -2.11 -34.31 11.73
N ASN A 173 -2.12 -33.22 10.95
CA ASN A 173 -3.24 -32.31 10.82
C ASN A 173 -3.18 -31.65 9.42
N PRO A 174 -3.73 -32.32 8.38
CA PRO A 174 -3.75 -31.76 7.03
C PRO A 174 -4.69 -30.55 6.95
N HIS A 175 -4.38 -29.62 6.05
CA HIS A 175 -5.18 -28.42 5.82
C HIS A 175 -6.65 -28.78 5.47
N PRO A 176 -7.68 -28.01 5.93
CA PRO A 176 -9.09 -28.29 5.65
C PRO A 176 -9.38 -28.59 4.17
N ILE A 177 -8.89 -27.75 3.26
CA ILE A 177 -8.95 -27.92 1.79
C ILE A 177 -8.51 -29.33 1.34
N LEU A 178 -7.49 -29.95 1.95
CA LEU A 178 -7.00 -31.29 1.56
C LEU A 178 -7.98 -32.43 1.92
N ARG A 179 -9.01 -32.14 2.73
CA ARG A 179 -10.07 -33.08 3.13
C ARG A 179 -11.40 -32.74 2.46
N GLU A 180 -11.73 -31.45 2.40
CA GLU A 180 -13.00 -30.93 1.88
C GLU A 180 -12.98 -30.79 0.35
N HIS A 181 -11.83 -30.43 -0.22
CA HIS A 181 -11.62 -30.24 -1.67
C HIS A 181 -10.33 -30.93 -2.16
N PRO A 182 -10.20 -32.27 -2.02
CA PRO A 182 -8.96 -32.98 -2.35
C PRO A 182 -8.55 -32.90 -3.83
N SER A 183 -9.46 -32.54 -4.74
CA SER A 183 -9.19 -32.28 -6.16
C SER A 183 -8.59 -30.90 -6.45
N TRP A 184 -8.56 -29.99 -5.47
CA TRP A 184 -8.02 -28.63 -5.63
C TRP A 184 -6.51 -28.55 -5.41
N ALA A 185 -5.89 -29.58 -4.82
CA ALA A 185 -4.52 -29.51 -4.35
C ALA A 185 -3.65 -30.66 -4.85
N ILE A 186 -2.48 -30.32 -5.40
CA ILE A 186 -1.51 -31.24 -5.96
C ILE A 186 -0.28 -31.33 -5.03
N SER A 187 0.07 -32.56 -4.64
CA SER A 187 1.30 -32.86 -3.91
C SER A 187 2.51 -32.64 -4.83
N HIS A 188 3.43 -31.76 -4.43
CA HIS A 188 4.60 -31.39 -5.23
C HIS A 188 5.81 -31.12 -4.32
N LYS A 189 6.93 -31.79 -4.61
CA LYS A 189 8.22 -31.67 -3.88
C LYS A 189 8.14 -31.73 -2.34
N GLY A 190 7.11 -32.40 -1.79
CA GLY A 190 6.93 -32.62 -0.35
C GLY A 190 5.96 -31.66 0.35
N SER A 191 5.45 -30.64 -0.34
CA SER A 191 4.31 -29.82 0.09
C SER A 191 3.10 -30.06 -0.81
N TYR A 192 2.01 -29.32 -0.58
CA TYR A 192 0.87 -29.26 -1.49
C TYR A 192 0.78 -27.85 -2.07
N HIS A 193 0.26 -27.75 -3.30
CA HIS A 193 -0.09 -26.48 -3.92
C HIS A 193 -1.52 -26.58 -4.45
N LEU A 194 -2.30 -25.52 -4.28
CA LEU A 194 -3.53 -25.32 -5.03
C LEU A 194 -3.22 -25.37 -6.54
N ASP A 195 -4.08 -26.02 -7.33
CA ASP A 195 -3.94 -26.14 -8.78
C ASP A 195 -4.53 -24.90 -9.49
N PRO A 196 -3.71 -24.02 -10.12
CA PRO A 196 -4.23 -22.88 -10.85
C PRO A 196 -5.06 -23.31 -12.08
N GLY A 197 -4.87 -24.54 -12.55
CA GLY A 197 -5.62 -25.13 -13.65
C GLY A 197 -7.04 -25.57 -13.32
N ASN A 198 -7.48 -25.46 -12.06
CA ASN A 198 -8.87 -25.75 -11.68
C ASN A 198 -9.69 -24.45 -11.48
N PRO A 199 -10.75 -24.18 -12.24
CA PRO A 199 -11.59 -22.99 -12.06
C PRO A 199 -12.17 -22.82 -10.65
N ASP A 200 -12.48 -23.92 -9.95
CA ASP A 200 -12.96 -23.85 -8.56
C ASP A 200 -11.92 -23.19 -7.63
N VAL A 201 -10.63 -23.48 -7.84
CA VAL A 201 -9.51 -22.89 -7.10
C VAL A 201 -9.39 -21.40 -7.40
N ARG A 202 -9.59 -21.01 -8.67
CA ARG A 202 -9.53 -19.59 -9.06
C ARG A 202 -10.66 -18.80 -8.43
N HIS A 203 -11.88 -19.34 -8.49
CA HIS A 203 -13.03 -18.74 -7.82
C HIS A 203 -12.82 -18.62 -6.31
N TYR A 204 -12.24 -19.64 -5.67
CA TYR A 204 -11.90 -19.61 -4.24
C TYR A 204 -10.92 -18.48 -3.88
N ILE A 205 -9.79 -18.34 -4.61
CA ILE A 205 -8.83 -17.25 -4.36
C ILE A 205 -9.47 -15.88 -4.65
N THR A 206 -10.32 -15.77 -5.68
CA THR A 206 -11.11 -14.57 -5.97
C THR A 206 -12.03 -14.21 -4.80
N GLN A 207 -12.79 -15.16 -4.24
CA GLN A 207 -13.67 -14.89 -3.09
C GLN A 207 -12.92 -14.60 -1.78
N LEU A 208 -11.78 -15.25 -1.54
CA LEU A 208 -10.92 -14.96 -0.37
C LEU A 208 -10.37 -13.52 -0.44
N THR A 209 -9.97 -13.08 -1.63
CA THR A 209 -9.52 -11.70 -1.87
C THR A 209 -10.67 -10.69 -1.76
N ALA A 210 -11.83 -11.03 -2.34
CA ALA A 210 -13.02 -10.17 -2.32
C ALA A 210 -13.62 -10.00 -0.92
N ASP A 211 -13.56 -11.04 -0.08
CA ASP A 211 -13.92 -10.97 1.35
C ASP A 211 -12.96 -10.08 2.14
N LEU A 212 -11.65 -10.22 1.92
CA LEU A 212 -10.65 -9.37 2.58
C LEU A 212 -10.94 -7.88 2.34
N VAL A 213 -11.08 -7.44 1.09
CA VAL A 213 -11.28 -6.01 0.79
C VAL A 213 -12.65 -5.47 1.23
N ARG A 214 -13.67 -6.33 1.42
CA ARG A 214 -14.96 -5.94 1.99
C ARG A 214 -14.89 -5.69 3.50
N ARG A 215 -13.91 -6.30 4.19
CA ARG A 215 -13.77 -6.24 5.66
C ARG A 215 -12.62 -5.37 6.14
N TYR A 216 -11.67 -5.05 5.25
CA TYR A 216 -10.41 -4.37 5.54
C TYR A 216 -10.12 -3.28 4.52
N ASP A 217 -9.94 -2.05 5.01
CA ASP A 217 -9.62 -0.86 4.23
C ASP A 217 -8.11 -0.85 3.88
N VAL A 218 -7.72 -1.69 2.92
CA VAL A 218 -6.33 -1.83 2.46
C VAL A 218 -6.12 -1.06 1.17
N ASP A 219 -4.98 -0.35 1.06
CA ASP A 219 -4.61 0.40 -0.14
C ASP A 219 -4.40 -0.53 -1.36
N GLY A 220 -4.09 -1.80 -1.10
CA GLY A 220 -4.03 -2.82 -2.15
C GLY A 220 -3.97 -4.26 -1.68
N VAL A 221 -3.96 -5.16 -2.66
CA VAL A 221 -3.63 -6.58 -2.52
C VAL A 221 -2.35 -6.88 -3.29
N HIS A 222 -1.52 -7.75 -2.73
CA HIS A 222 -0.20 -8.07 -3.27
C HIS A 222 -0.01 -9.59 -3.33
N PHE A 223 -0.04 -10.16 -4.53
CA PHE A 223 0.04 -11.60 -4.72
C PHE A 223 1.48 -12.07 -4.91
N ASP A 224 1.91 -13.00 -4.06
CA ASP A 224 3.19 -13.70 -4.17
C ASP A 224 2.93 -15.20 -4.36
N TYR A 225 3.92 -15.92 -4.89
CA TYR A 225 3.76 -17.27 -5.44
C TYR A 225 2.52 -17.35 -6.37
N PHE A 226 2.21 -16.26 -7.08
CA PHE A 226 1.17 -16.20 -8.10
C PHE A 226 1.71 -16.80 -9.40
N ARG A 227 2.02 -18.10 -9.34
CA ARG A 227 2.81 -18.83 -10.32
C ARG A 227 2.66 -20.34 -10.11
N TYR A 228 3.00 -21.14 -11.12
CA TYR A 228 3.19 -22.56 -10.91
C TYR A 228 4.44 -22.82 -10.05
N PRO A 229 4.47 -23.92 -9.27
CA PRO A 229 5.58 -24.18 -8.36
C PRO A 229 6.86 -24.57 -9.09
N ASP A 230 7.98 -24.30 -8.43
CA ASP A 230 9.35 -24.74 -8.70
C ASP A 230 9.43 -26.16 -9.33
N GLU A 231 10.09 -26.32 -10.48
CA GLU A 231 10.00 -27.53 -11.34
C GLU A 231 8.57 -27.78 -11.87
N ALA A 232 7.96 -26.75 -12.46
CA ALA A 232 6.58 -26.79 -12.92
C ALA A 232 6.34 -27.83 -14.04
N GLU A 233 7.36 -28.20 -14.80
CA GLU A 233 7.32 -29.29 -15.78
C GLU A 233 6.98 -30.66 -15.15
N ARG A 234 7.24 -30.82 -13.85
CA ARG A 234 6.91 -32.02 -13.04
C ARG A 234 5.58 -31.90 -12.28
N PHE A 235 4.95 -30.73 -12.28
CA PHE A 235 3.67 -30.52 -11.57
C PHE A 235 2.55 -31.38 -12.17
N ALA A 236 1.82 -32.11 -11.32
CA ALA A 236 0.98 -33.24 -11.71
C ALA A 236 -0.47 -32.89 -12.14
N ASP A 237 -0.69 -31.68 -12.65
CA ASP A 237 -1.95 -31.10 -13.16
C ASP A 237 -2.53 -31.77 -14.42
N LYS A 238 -2.10 -32.99 -14.78
CA LYS A 238 -2.53 -33.71 -15.99
C LYS A 238 -4.05 -33.91 -16.04
N ALA A 239 -4.70 -34.14 -14.90
CA ALA A 239 -6.15 -34.30 -14.83
C ALA A 239 -6.88 -33.00 -15.21
N SER A 240 -6.45 -31.87 -14.67
CA SER A 240 -6.99 -30.55 -14.97
C SER A 240 -6.69 -30.11 -16.41
N TYR A 241 -5.51 -30.43 -16.94
CA TYR A 241 -5.20 -30.19 -18.37
C TYR A 241 -6.12 -30.99 -19.30
N ILE A 242 -6.41 -32.25 -18.99
CA ILE A 242 -7.36 -33.07 -19.75
C ILE A 242 -8.80 -32.54 -19.65
N LYS A 243 -9.19 -31.94 -18.51
CA LYS A 243 -10.54 -31.44 -18.28
C LYS A 243 -10.78 -30.02 -18.83
N TYR A 244 -9.77 -29.16 -18.83
CA TYR A 244 -9.92 -27.72 -19.07
C TYR A 244 -8.88 -27.11 -20.04
N GLY A 245 -7.94 -27.89 -20.56
CA GLY A 245 -6.76 -27.37 -21.28
C GLY A 245 -6.51 -27.94 -22.68
N LEU A 246 -7.32 -28.88 -23.16
CA LEU A 246 -7.08 -29.56 -24.44
C LEU A 246 -7.27 -28.66 -25.67
N ASP A 247 -8.03 -27.56 -25.56
CA ASP A 247 -8.26 -26.61 -26.64
C ASP A 247 -7.14 -25.56 -26.80
N TYR A 248 -6.12 -25.59 -25.94
CA TYR A 248 -4.99 -24.65 -25.98
C TYR A 248 -3.86 -25.18 -26.89
N PRO A 249 -3.12 -24.31 -27.60
CA PRO A 249 -2.01 -24.72 -28.48
C PRO A 249 -0.91 -25.53 -27.76
N SER A 250 -0.75 -25.33 -26.46
CA SER A 250 0.10 -26.15 -25.60
C SER A 250 -0.35 -26.10 -24.14
N LYS A 251 0.14 -27.05 -23.35
CA LYS A 251 0.02 -27.03 -21.89
C LYS A 251 0.64 -25.78 -21.27
N ASP A 252 1.71 -25.24 -21.85
CA ASP A 252 2.40 -24.06 -21.35
C ASP A 252 1.56 -22.78 -21.57
N GLU A 253 0.83 -22.68 -22.69
CA GLU A 253 -0.14 -21.61 -22.91
C GLU A 253 -1.35 -21.73 -21.98
N TRP A 254 -1.87 -22.94 -21.79
CA TRP A 254 -2.94 -23.18 -20.81
C TRP A 254 -2.52 -22.73 -19.40
N ARG A 255 -1.29 -23.07 -18.97
CA ARG A 255 -0.75 -22.66 -17.67
C ARG A 255 -0.59 -21.14 -17.53
N ARG A 256 -0.08 -20.43 -18.55
CA ARG A 256 -0.07 -18.95 -18.58
C ARG A 256 -1.49 -18.39 -18.48
N HIS A 257 -2.38 -18.88 -19.33
CA HIS A 257 -3.78 -18.45 -19.40
C HIS A 257 -4.51 -18.61 -18.06
N ASN A 258 -4.30 -19.72 -17.34
CA ASN A 258 -4.90 -19.94 -16.01
C ASN A 258 -4.56 -18.84 -14.99
N LEU A 259 -3.32 -18.33 -14.99
CA LEU A 259 -2.93 -17.21 -14.12
C LEU A 259 -3.52 -15.88 -14.59
N THR A 260 -3.60 -15.67 -15.91
CA THR A 260 -4.20 -14.47 -16.50
C THR A 260 -5.72 -14.42 -16.24
N GLU A 261 -6.44 -15.54 -16.37
CA GLU A 261 -7.85 -15.68 -15.99
C GLU A 261 -8.06 -15.39 -14.51
N GLN A 262 -7.22 -15.94 -13.62
CA GLN A 262 -7.29 -15.65 -12.20
C GLN A 262 -7.18 -14.14 -11.93
N LEU A 263 -6.30 -13.41 -12.62
CA LEU A 263 -6.19 -11.96 -12.48
C LEU A 263 -7.38 -11.22 -13.08
N ARG A 264 -7.98 -11.69 -14.19
CA ARG A 264 -9.23 -11.13 -14.73
C ARG A 264 -10.36 -11.27 -13.70
N GLU A 265 -10.59 -12.48 -13.17
CA GLU A 265 -11.57 -12.76 -12.12
C GLU A 265 -11.39 -11.86 -10.88
N ILE A 266 -10.15 -11.69 -10.41
CA ILE A 266 -9.81 -10.82 -9.28
C ILE A 266 -10.07 -9.35 -9.62
N ARG A 267 -9.53 -8.85 -10.74
CA ARG A 267 -9.68 -7.46 -11.21
C ARG A 267 -11.14 -7.06 -11.36
N ASP A 268 -11.95 -7.91 -12.00
CA ASP A 268 -13.38 -7.68 -12.18
C ASP A 268 -14.14 -7.73 -10.85
N SER A 269 -13.82 -8.69 -9.97
CA SER A 269 -14.44 -8.77 -8.64
C SER A 269 -14.07 -7.60 -7.73
N LEU A 270 -12.84 -7.07 -7.82
CA LEU A 270 -12.37 -5.96 -7.00
C LEU A 270 -12.91 -4.62 -7.51
N HIS A 271 -12.90 -4.38 -8.83
CA HIS A 271 -13.52 -3.19 -9.42
C HIS A 271 -15.02 -3.06 -9.08
N ALA A 272 -15.72 -4.19 -8.93
CA ALA A 272 -17.14 -4.21 -8.58
C ALA A 272 -17.47 -3.89 -7.10
N ILE A 273 -16.50 -3.94 -6.18
CA ILE A 273 -16.75 -3.82 -4.73
C ILE A 273 -15.86 -2.80 -4.00
N ALA A 274 -14.65 -2.57 -4.50
CA ALA A 274 -13.64 -1.70 -3.89
C ALA A 274 -12.74 -1.12 -5.00
N PRO A 275 -13.29 -0.29 -5.91
CA PRO A 275 -12.60 0.19 -7.13
C PRO A 275 -11.37 1.06 -6.87
N ASN A 276 -11.05 1.38 -5.62
CA ASN A 276 -9.88 2.15 -5.22
C ASN A 276 -8.67 1.27 -4.86
N VAL A 277 -8.90 -0.02 -4.55
CA VAL A 277 -7.86 -0.97 -4.10
C VAL A 277 -6.94 -1.35 -5.25
N LEU A 278 -5.63 -1.26 -5.04
CA LEU A 278 -4.62 -1.61 -6.04
C LEU A 278 -4.35 -3.12 -6.09
N VAL A 279 -4.10 -3.67 -7.27
CA VAL A 279 -3.74 -5.09 -7.49
C VAL A 279 -2.29 -5.17 -7.95
N SER A 280 -1.49 -6.02 -7.30
CA SER A 280 -0.08 -6.19 -7.67
C SER A 280 0.38 -7.64 -7.54
N VAL A 281 1.43 -8.00 -8.29
CA VAL A 281 2.01 -9.35 -8.30
C VAL A 281 3.53 -9.30 -8.13
N ALA A 282 4.06 -10.12 -7.23
CA ALA A 282 5.48 -10.45 -7.17
C ALA A 282 5.83 -11.52 -8.23
N THR A 283 6.80 -11.22 -9.07
CA THR A 283 7.27 -12.10 -10.15
C THR A 283 8.70 -12.58 -9.88
N LEU A 284 9.11 -13.70 -10.49
CA LEU A 284 10.54 -14.00 -10.58
C LEU A 284 11.25 -12.84 -11.29
N GLY A 285 12.35 -12.35 -10.72
CA GLY A 285 13.03 -11.15 -11.24
C GLY A 285 13.57 -11.27 -12.67
N LYS A 286 13.74 -12.49 -13.18
CA LYS A 286 14.14 -12.74 -14.57
C LYS A 286 12.87 -12.97 -15.40
N LEU A 287 12.58 -12.12 -16.38
CA LEU A 287 11.34 -12.22 -17.15
C LEU A 287 11.35 -13.46 -18.04
N GLN A 288 12.33 -13.57 -18.94
CA GLN A 288 12.48 -14.68 -19.88
C GLN A 288 13.98 -15.04 -20.06
N LYS A 289 14.34 -15.93 -20.99
CA LYS A 289 15.75 -16.21 -21.32
C LYS A 289 16.27 -15.21 -22.35
N ILE A 290 17.28 -14.42 -21.97
CA ILE A 290 17.95 -13.46 -22.85
C ILE A 290 19.01 -14.21 -23.69
N PRO A 291 18.84 -14.38 -25.03
CA PRO A 291 19.71 -15.27 -25.81
C PRO A 291 21.17 -14.81 -25.93
N THR A 292 21.44 -13.52 -25.69
CA THR A 292 22.78 -12.92 -25.73
C THR A 292 23.57 -13.09 -24.43
N LEU A 293 22.96 -13.60 -23.34
CA LEU A 293 23.68 -13.91 -22.11
C LEU A 293 24.20 -15.36 -22.13
N GLU A 294 25.51 -15.51 -22.29
CA GLU A 294 26.22 -16.80 -22.32
C GLU A 294 26.26 -17.54 -20.95
N ARG A 295 25.36 -17.22 -20.02
CA ARG A 295 25.33 -17.80 -18.66
C ARG A 295 23.99 -18.49 -18.36
N PRO A 296 23.98 -19.54 -17.51
CA PRO A 296 22.75 -20.17 -17.05
C PRO A 296 21.81 -19.17 -16.38
N HIS A 297 20.67 -18.92 -17.01
CA HIS A 297 19.62 -18.04 -16.50
C HIS A 297 19.01 -18.53 -15.18
N GLY A 298 18.97 -19.84 -14.94
CA GLY A 298 18.16 -20.43 -13.87
C GLY A 298 16.70 -20.43 -14.27
N TRP A 299 15.80 -20.09 -13.35
CA TRP A 299 14.38 -19.91 -13.65
C TRP A 299 14.03 -18.48 -14.05
N THR A 300 12.95 -18.40 -14.81
CA THR A 300 12.39 -17.22 -15.45
C THR A 300 10.88 -17.19 -15.25
N ALA A 301 10.29 -15.99 -15.19
CA ALA A 301 8.86 -15.78 -14.98
C ALA A 301 8.03 -16.50 -16.06
N TYR A 302 8.34 -16.28 -17.34
CA TYR A 302 7.52 -16.71 -18.47
C TYR A 302 7.61 -18.20 -18.79
N GLU A 303 8.82 -18.77 -18.93
CA GLU A 303 8.99 -20.19 -19.33
C GLU A 303 9.01 -21.16 -18.14
N SER A 304 9.48 -20.74 -16.95
CA SER A 304 9.77 -21.68 -15.86
C SER A 304 8.63 -21.84 -14.86
N VAL A 305 7.79 -20.80 -14.72
CA VAL A 305 6.70 -20.73 -13.72
C VAL A 305 5.39 -20.13 -14.28
N TYR A 306 5.36 -19.82 -15.57
CA TYR A 306 4.22 -19.38 -16.39
C TYR A 306 3.59 -18.02 -16.02
N GLN A 307 4.35 -17.14 -15.37
CA GLN A 307 3.92 -15.75 -15.16
C GLN A 307 4.08 -14.93 -16.45
N ASP A 308 3.00 -14.32 -16.94
CA ASP A 308 3.01 -13.49 -18.16
C ASP A 308 2.69 -12.01 -17.84
N PRO A 309 3.65 -11.27 -17.27
CA PRO A 309 3.45 -9.88 -16.88
C PRO A 309 3.27 -8.94 -18.08
N ILE A 310 3.72 -9.34 -19.29
CA ILE A 310 3.52 -8.56 -20.51
C ILE A 310 2.02 -8.53 -20.85
N THR A 311 1.35 -9.69 -20.81
CA THR A 311 -0.10 -9.77 -21.00
C THR A 311 -0.86 -9.10 -19.86
N TRP A 312 -0.44 -9.31 -18.60
CA TRP A 312 -1.11 -8.73 -17.43
C TRP A 312 -1.08 -7.20 -17.42
N GLY A 313 0.04 -6.58 -17.84
CA GLY A 313 0.14 -5.14 -18.04
C GLY A 313 -0.71 -4.64 -19.21
N LYS A 314 -0.61 -5.29 -20.38
CA LYS A 314 -1.37 -4.92 -21.59
C LYS A 314 -2.89 -4.90 -21.40
N GLU A 315 -3.41 -5.80 -20.57
CA GLU A 315 -4.85 -5.91 -20.29
C GLU A 315 -5.30 -5.15 -19.03
N GLY A 316 -4.40 -4.45 -18.33
CA GLY A 316 -4.71 -3.72 -17.10
C GLY A 316 -5.26 -4.64 -16.00
N LEU A 317 -4.62 -5.81 -15.82
CA LEU A 317 -5.01 -6.78 -14.78
C LEU A 317 -4.36 -6.50 -13.41
N VAL A 318 -3.33 -5.66 -13.40
CA VAL A 318 -2.52 -5.28 -12.24
C VAL A 318 -2.08 -3.81 -12.39
N ASP A 319 -2.02 -3.07 -11.28
CA ASP A 319 -1.62 -1.66 -11.25
C ASP A 319 -0.10 -1.47 -11.18
N PHE A 320 0.62 -2.46 -10.63
CA PHE A 320 2.08 -2.53 -10.65
C PHE A 320 2.60 -3.97 -10.47
N ILE A 321 3.82 -4.23 -10.91
CA ILE A 321 4.48 -5.54 -10.82
C ILE A 321 5.81 -5.41 -10.05
N VAL A 322 6.11 -6.40 -9.22
CA VAL A 322 7.27 -6.37 -8.31
C VAL A 322 8.24 -7.52 -8.62
N PRO A 323 9.14 -7.37 -9.62
CA PRO A 323 10.12 -8.40 -9.97
C PRO A 323 11.15 -8.62 -8.87
N MET A 324 11.23 -9.85 -8.36
CA MET A 324 12.18 -10.29 -7.33
C MET A 324 13.59 -10.48 -7.91
N MET A 325 14.31 -9.37 -8.13
CA MET A 325 15.64 -9.33 -8.73
C MET A 325 16.75 -9.72 -7.73
N TYR A 326 16.60 -10.88 -7.08
CA TYR A 326 17.44 -11.34 -5.96
C TYR A 326 18.76 -11.98 -6.42
N TYR A 327 19.42 -11.33 -7.38
CA TYR A 327 20.73 -11.63 -7.98
C TYR A 327 21.47 -10.32 -8.28
N ARG A 328 22.76 -10.40 -8.62
CA ARG A 328 23.67 -9.25 -8.79
C ARG A 328 24.63 -9.46 -9.96
N ASP A 329 25.68 -8.64 -10.06
CA ASP A 329 26.72 -8.68 -11.09
C ASP A 329 26.11 -8.60 -12.51
N VAL A 330 26.77 -9.22 -13.50
CA VAL A 330 26.41 -9.27 -14.94
C VAL A 330 25.01 -9.82 -15.26
N LEU A 331 24.21 -10.18 -14.25
CA LEU A 331 22.81 -10.61 -14.41
C LEU A 331 21.81 -9.52 -14.03
N PHE A 332 22.17 -8.48 -13.28
CA PHE A 332 21.21 -7.48 -12.81
C PHE A 332 20.76 -6.56 -13.95
N ASP A 333 21.69 -5.81 -14.53
CA ASP A 333 21.44 -4.80 -15.56
C ASP A 333 20.69 -5.30 -16.81
N PRO A 334 21.04 -6.45 -17.44
CA PRO A 334 20.32 -6.92 -18.63
C PRO A 334 18.85 -7.25 -18.34
N PHE A 335 18.55 -7.77 -17.16
CA PHE A 335 17.17 -8.06 -16.75
C PHE A 335 16.41 -6.81 -16.34
N LEU A 336 17.08 -5.82 -15.74
CA LEU A 336 16.49 -4.52 -15.42
C LEU A 336 15.95 -3.86 -16.69
N LYS A 337 16.76 -3.88 -17.76
CA LYS A 337 16.43 -3.39 -19.10
C LYS A 337 15.34 -4.22 -19.77
N GLU A 338 15.36 -5.55 -19.63
CA GLU A 338 14.27 -6.40 -20.16
C GLU A 338 12.89 -6.07 -19.54
N TRP A 339 12.82 -5.81 -18.22
CA TRP A 339 11.58 -5.31 -17.59
C TRP A 339 11.22 -3.89 -18.05
N LYS A 340 12.22 -3.02 -18.22
CA LYS A 340 12.04 -1.65 -18.72
C LYS A 340 11.44 -1.65 -20.13
N GLU A 341 11.97 -2.44 -21.04
CA GLU A 341 11.57 -2.46 -22.45
C GLU A 341 10.25 -3.20 -22.69
N LEU A 342 10.05 -4.36 -22.05
CA LEU A 342 8.95 -5.28 -22.43
C LEU A 342 7.69 -5.13 -21.57
N VAL A 343 7.79 -4.60 -20.35
CA VAL A 343 6.67 -4.56 -19.39
C VAL A 343 6.35 -3.14 -18.91
N SER A 344 7.37 -2.32 -18.60
CA SER A 344 7.15 -0.95 -18.10
C SER A 344 6.33 -0.01 -19.02
N PRO A 345 6.25 -0.18 -20.36
CA PRO A 345 5.38 0.64 -21.20
C PRO A 345 3.88 0.44 -20.96
N TYR A 346 3.49 -0.63 -20.25
CA TYR A 346 2.09 -0.96 -19.97
C TYR A 346 1.74 -0.81 -18.48
N VAL A 347 2.70 -1.06 -17.58
CA VAL A 347 2.45 -1.10 -16.13
C VAL A 347 3.70 -0.72 -15.31
N PRO A 348 3.58 0.08 -14.24
CA PRO A 348 4.66 0.39 -13.32
C PRO A 348 5.40 -0.85 -12.77
N ILE A 349 6.74 -0.76 -12.75
CA ILE A 349 7.65 -1.80 -12.24
C ILE A 349 8.34 -1.28 -10.97
N VAL A 350 8.25 -2.04 -9.88
CA VAL A 350 8.87 -1.74 -8.58
C VAL A 350 9.89 -2.83 -8.27
N VAL A 351 11.19 -2.51 -8.29
CA VAL A 351 12.24 -3.53 -8.28
C VAL A 351 12.42 -4.16 -6.90
N GLY A 352 12.27 -5.48 -6.82
CA GLY A 352 12.48 -6.26 -5.61
C GLY A 352 13.97 -6.51 -5.34
N LEU A 353 14.53 -5.86 -4.32
CA LEU A 353 15.93 -5.97 -3.91
C LEU A 353 16.11 -6.87 -2.67
N ALA A 354 17.33 -7.38 -2.51
CA ALA A 354 17.61 -8.56 -1.68
C ALA A 354 18.66 -8.36 -0.57
N PRO A 355 18.52 -7.39 0.36
CA PRO A 355 19.49 -7.16 1.44
C PRO A 355 19.71 -8.38 2.34
N TYR A 356 18.77 -9.33 2.39
CA TYR A 356 18.94 -10.61 3.09
C TYR A 356 20.13 -11.46 2.57
N ARG A 357 20.57 -11.27 1.32
CA ARG A 357 21.73 -11.94 0.72
C ARG A 357 23.07 -11.56 1.35
N ILE A 358 23.13 -10.42 2.05
CA ILE A 358 24.30 -10.00 2.83
C ILE A 358 24.50 -10.98 4.01
N GLU A 359 23.42 -11.43 4.65
CA GLU A 359 23.47 -12.45 5.70
C GLU A 359 23.63 -13.87 5.14
N GLU A 360 22.83 -14.26 4.14
CA GLU A 360 22.82 -15.64 3.63
C GLU A 360 24.06 -16.01 2.80
N THR A 361 24.59 -15.06 2.03
CA THR A 361 25.56 -15.34 0.95
C THR A 361 26.75 -14.37 0.92
N GLY A 362 26.90 -13.52 1.93
CA GLY A 362 28.05 -12.61 2.04
C GLY A 362 28.14 -11.56 0.92
N TRP A 363 27.01 -11.09 0.40
CA TRP A 363 27.02 -9.94 -0.51
C TRP A 363 27.61 -8.70 0.20
N PRO A 364 28.43 -7.87 -0.48
CA PRO A 364 28.76 -6.53 -0.01
C PRO A 364 27.49 -5.67 0.11
N SER A 365 27.47 -4.72 1.06
CA SER A 365 26.35 -3.80 1.27
C SER A 365 26.13 -2.88 0.06
N GLU A 366 27.21 -2.58 -0.65
CA GLU A 366 27.33 -1.58 -1.72
C GLU A 366 26.53 -2.01 -2.96
N VAL A 367 26.33 -3.33 -3.14
CA VAL A 367 25.44 -3.90 -4.16
C VAL A 367 24.02 -3.37 -4.04
N ILE A 368 23.55 -3.05 -2.82
CA ILE A 368 22.21 -2.48 -2.61
C ILE A 368 22.16 -1.03 -3.10
N GLU A 369 23.24 -0.27 -2.95
CA GLU A 369 23.36 1.10 -3.46
C GLU A 369 23.45 1.13 -4.99
N GLU A 370 24.29 0.26 -5.58
CA GLU A 370 24.39 0.03 -7.03
C GLU A 370 23.01 -0.31 -7.63
N GLN A 371 22.26 -1.23 -7.02
CA GLN A 371 20.95 -1.65 -7.50
C GLN A 371 19.87 -0.58 -7.35
N ILE A 372 19.90 0.24 -6.30
CA ILE A 372 19.05 1.42 -6.14
C ILE A 372 19.31 2.43 -7.26
N ASN A 373 20.60 2.71 -7.54
CA ASN A 373 20.99 3.71 -8.53
C ASN A 373 20.63 3.27 -9.95
N LEU A 374 20.97 2.04 -10.36
CA LEU A 374 20.58 1.49 -11.66
C LEU A 374 19.04 1.47 -11.85
N THR A 375 18.27 1.11 -10.82
CA THR A 375 16.79 1.13 -10.86
C THR A 375 16.25 2.53 -11.16
N ARG A 376 16.93 3.57 -10.65
CA ARG A 376 16.57 4.98 -10.84
C ARG A 376 17.07 5.55 -12.16
N GLU A 377 18.23 5.11 -12.64
CA GLU A 377 18.81 5.49 -13.94
C GLU A 377 17.97 4.94 -15.11
N GLU A 378 17.50 3.70 -15.03
CA GLU A 378 16.51 3.15 -15.96
C GLU A 378 15.12 3.79 -15.79
N GLY A 379 14.89 4.61 -14.76
CA GLY A 379 13.60 5.26 -14.52
C GLY A 379 12.45 4.26 -14.31
N LEU A 380 12.67 3.28 -13.43
CA LEU A 380 11.61 2.37 -12.96
C LEU A 380 10.89 2.99 -11.74
N ALA A 381 9.68 2.50 -11.45
CA ALA A 381 8.73 3.19 -10.58
C ALA A 381 8.98 3.03 -9.06
N GLY A 382 9.99 2.28 -8.65
CA GLY A 382 10.34 2.19 -7.24
C GLY A 382 11.19 0.99 -6.86
N ILE A 383 11.36 0.84 -5.55
CA ILE A 383 12.20 -0.17 -4.90
C ILE A 383 11.38 -0.83 -3.79
N CYS A 384 11.41 -2.17 -3.74
CA CYS A 384 10.86 -2.96 -2.65
C CYS A 384 11.94 -3.85 -2.02
N PHE A 385 12.11 -3.82 -0.70
CA PHE A 385 13.11 -4.66 -0.03
C PHE A 385 12.53 -5.94 0.55
N PHE A 386 13.14 -7.08 0.22
CA PHE A 386 12.93 -8.34 0.94
C PHE A 386 14.07 -8.55 1.96
N ARG A 387 13.84 -8.45 3.26
CA ARG A 387 12.59 -8.15 3.99
C ARG A 387 12.88 -7.21 5.17
N GLU A 388 11.85 -6.80 5.89
CA GLU A 388 11.91 -5.76 6.94
C GLU A 388 13.08 -5.91 7.94
N THR A 389 13.34 -7.11 8.46
CA THR A 389 14.46 -7.39 9.39
C THR A 389 15.82 -6.97 8.82
N HIS A 390 15.99 -7.05 7.49
CA HIS A 390 17.23 -6.80 6.77
C HIS A 390 17.45 -5.33 6.40
N THR A 391 16.47 -4.45 6.65
CA THR A 391 16.60 -2.99 6.46
C THR A 391 16.71 -2.24 7.78
N GLY A 392 16.48 -2.91 8.91
CA GLY A 392 16.53 -2.33 10.24
C GLY A 392 17.92 -2.23 10.88
N GLY A 393 17.97 -1.78 12.14
CA GLY A 393 19.21 -1.54 12.89
C GLY A 393 20.14 -2.75 13.10
N ARG A 394 19.70 -3.97 12.76
CA ARG A 394 20.53 -5.17 12.70
C ARG A 394 21.55 -5.12 11.54
N PHE A 395 21.27 -4.34 10.49
CA PHE A 395 22.10 -4.18 9.30
C PHE A 395 22.42 -2.69 9.07
N PRO A 396 23.24 -2.06 9.94
CA PRO A 396 23.41 -0.61 9.96
C PRO A 396 24.03 -0.02 8.69
N ALA A 397 24.82 -0.80 7.92
CA ALA A 397 25.32 -0.38 6.62
C ALA A 397 24.19 -0.26 5.59
N VAL A 398 23.36 -1.31 5.46
CA VAL A 398 22.17 -1.33 4.59
C VAL A 398 21.20 -0.22 4.98
N ARG A 399 20.92 -0.05 6.27
CA ARG A 399 20.03 1.02 6.75
C ARG A 399 20.56 2.41 6.39
N ARG A 400 21.88 2.65 6.45
CA ARG A 400 22.48 3.92 6.03
C ARG A 400 22.31 4.17 4.52
N ILE A 401 22.56 3.16 3.69
CA ILE A 401 22.35 3.24 2.23
C ILE A 401 20.89 3.61 1.93
N ILE A 402 19.93 2.96 2.61
CA ILE A 402 18.51 3.23 2.43
C ILE A 402 18.14 4.64 2.92
N GLN A 403 18.63 5.06 4.08
CA GLN A 403 18.39 6.41 4.61
C GLN A 403 18.94 7.51 3.70
N GLU A 404 20.15 7.34 3.13
CA GLU A 404 20.74 8.27 2.17
C GLU A 404 19.96 8.27 0.85
N ALA A 405 19.59 7.09 0.34
CA ALA A 405 18.79 6.95 -0.88
C ALA A 405 17.37 7.54 -0.76
N PHE A 406 16.77 7.49 0.44
CA PHE A 406 15.39 7.93 0.71
C PHE A 406 15.30 9.28 1.46
N LYS A 407 16.42 9.99 1.67
CA LYS A 407 16.50 11.23 2.46
C LYS A 407 15.54 12.36 2.03
N HIS A 408 15.20 12.42 0.74
CA HIS A 408 14.20 13.35 0.21
C HIS A 408 12.82 12.69 0.16
N PRO A 409 11.72 13.42 0.42
CA PRO A 409 10.37 12.90 0.24
C PRO A 409 10.14 12.29 -1.15
N ALA A 410 9.35 11.23 -1.20
CA ALA A 410 8.81 10.67 -2.43
C ALA A 410 7.29 10.84 -2.44
N LEU A 411 6.74 11.12 -3.62
CA LEU A 411 5.31 11.11 -3.87
C LEU A 411 4.83 9.67 -4.15
N PRO A 412 3.56 9.35 -3.80
CA PRO A 412 2.88 8.16 -4.32
C PRO A 412 2.86 8.15 -5.85
N LEU A 413 2.91 6.95 -6.44
CA LEU A 413 2.85 6.75 -7.88
C LEU A 413 1.51 7.16 -8.49
N ALA A 414 1.56 7.71 -9.70
CA ALA A 414 0.41 7.89 -10.57
C ALA A 414 0.11 6.59 -11.35
N TYR A 415 -1.00 5.93 -11.07
CA TYR A 415 -1.37 4.66 -11.73
C TYR A 415 -2.21 4.88 -13.00
N PRO A 416 -2.03 4.07 -14.08
CA PRO A 416 -2.68 4.31 -15.37
C PRO A 416 -4.21 4.43 -15.32
N ARG A 417 -4.90 3.67 -14.45
CA ARG A 417 -6.37 3.72 -14.32
C ARG A 417 -6.90 5.06 -13.79
N GLY A 418 -6.03 5.86 -13.15
CA GLY A 418 -6.36 7.21 -12.70
C GLY A 418 -6.42 8.25 -13.82
N LEU A 419 -5.88 7.97 -15.01
CA LEU A 419 -5.84 8.94 -16.11
C LEU A 419 -7.25 9.27 -16.65
N ALA A 420 -8.17 8.31 -16.61
CA ALA A 420 -9.57 8.52 -16.98
C ALA A 420 -10.34 9.42 -15.98
N HIS A 421 -9.83 9.55 -14.75
CA HIS A 421 -10.45 10.28 -13.64
C HIS A 421 -9.56 11.44 -13.18
N LYS A 422 -8.83 12.08 -14.11
CA LYS A 422 -7.89 13.15 -13.80
C LYS A 422 -8.61 14.32 -13.09
N PRO A 423 -8.13 14.80 -11.93
CA PRO A 423 -8.77 15.88 -11.21
C PRO A 423 -8.72 17.20 -12.00
N ALA A 424 -9.62 18.13 -11.66
CA ALA A 424 -9.60 19.48 -12.22
C ALA A 424 -8.53 20.34 -11.53
N ALA A 425 -7.89 21.24 -12.26
CA ALA A 425 -6.83 22.10 -11.69
C ALA A 425 -7.42 23.11 -10.67
N PRO A 426 -6.76 23.31 -9.51
CA PRO A 426 -7.08 24.38 -8.57
C PRO A 426 -7.09 25.77 -9.22
N LYS A 427 -7.94 26.67 -8.71
CA LYS A 427 -8.08 28.05 -9.18
C LYS A 427 -8.17 29.04 -8.01
N HIS A 428 -7.80 30.29 -8.27
CA HIS A 428 -7.89 31.39 -7.30
C HIS A 428 -7.18 31.04 -5.97
N LEU A 429 -5.88 30.74 -6.07
CA LEU A 429 -5.00 30.55 -4.93
C LEU A 429 -4.75 31.91 -4.27
N ASP A 430 -5.08 32.03 -2.99
CA ASP A 430 -5.18 33.29 -2.27
C ASP A 430 -4.75 33.08 -0.79
N ALA A 431 -4.37 34.16 -0.10
CA ALA A 431 -4.00 34.12 1.31
C ALA A 431 -4.52 35.31 2.11
N ALA A 432 -4.87 35.03 3.37
CA ALA A 432 -5.23 36.03 4.37
C ALA A 432 -4.41 35.81 5.65
N VAL A 433 -3.92 36.89 6.28
CA VAL A 433 -3.06 36.84 7.47
C VAL A 433 -3.83 37.23 8.73
N GLY A 434 -3.70 36.41 9.78
CA GLY A 434 -4.22 36.69 11.12
C GLY A 434 -3.24 37.51 11.98
N GLN A 435 -3.77 38.30 12.92
CA GLN A 435 -2.97 39.09 13.87
C GLN A 435 -2.13 38.22 14.84
N ASP A 436 -2.49 36.94 14.97
CA ASP A 436 -1.74 35.91 15.68
C ASP A 436 -0.49 35.41 14.91
N GLY A 437 -0.36 35.76 13.63
CA GLY A 437 0.71 35.29 12.75
C GLY A 437 0.37 34.02 11.97
N THR A 438 -0.90 33.59 11.95
CA THR A 438 -1.36 32.54 11.03
C THR A 438 -1.53 33.09 9.61
N ILE A 439 -1.29 32.24 8.61
CA ILE A 439 -1.54 32.52 7.19
C ILE A 439 -2.52 31.48 6.67
N LEU A 440 -3.77 31.88 6.42
CA LEU A 440 -4.76 31.03 5.77
C LEU A 440 -4.55 31.08 4.27
N VAL A 441 -3.97 30.01 3.71
CA VAL A 441 -3.85 29.80 2.27
C VAL A 441 -5.07 29.01 1.81
N ARG A 442 -5.73 29.45 0.73
CA ARG A 442 -6.98 28.87 0.23
C ARG A 442 -7.02 28.86 -1.29
N TRP A 443 -7.74 27.91 -1.86
CA TRP A 443 -8.04 27.84 -3.29
C TRP A 443 -9.49 27.41 -3.52
N SER A 444 -9.90 27.39 -4.77
CA SER A 444 -11.22 26.98 -5.22
C SER A 444 -11.12 25.91 -6.32
N MET A 445 -12.16 25.10 -6.44
CA MET A 445 -12.30 24.13 -7.52
C MET A 445 -13.32 24.62 -8.55
N PRO A 446 -13.16 24.29 -9.84
CA PRO A 446 -14.21 24.50 -10.84
C PRO A 446 -15.53 23.85 -10.40
N ARG A 447 -16.68 24.48 -10.68
CA ARG A 447 -18.01 24.01 -10.22
C ARG A 447 -18.40 22.59 -10.69
N GLU A 448 -17.77 22.11 -11.77
CA GLU A 448 -18.01 20.78 -12.35
C GLU A 448 -16.88 19.78 -12.02
N ALA A 449 -15.93 20.16 -11.15
CA ALA A 449 -14.94 19.23 -10.63
C ALA A 449 -15.59 18.26 -9.64
N SER A 450 -15.32 16.95 -9.80
CA SER A 450 -15.61 16.00 -8.72
C SER A 450 -14.69 16.29 -7.53
N ALA A 451 -15.25 16.27 -6.32
CA ALA A 451 -14.49 16.33 -5.07
C ALA A 451 -14.13 14.93 -4.56
N ASP A 452 -14.79 13.87 -5.06
CA ASP A 452 -14.72 12.52 -4.50
C ASP A 452 -13.30 11.97 -4.56
N GLY A 453 -12.70 11.74 -3.39
CA GLY A 453 -11.34 11.22 -3.27
C GLY A 453 -10.23 12.14 -3.83
N THR A 454 -10.52 13.43 -4.06
CA THR A 454 -9.49 14.41 -4.45
C THR A 454 -8.78 14.94 -3.21
N THR A 455 -7.46 14.89 -3.23
CA THR A 455 -6.56 15.53 -2.25
C THR A 455 -5.70 16.58 -2.94
N TYR A 456 -4.94 17.36 -2.17
CA TYR A 456 -4.07 18.41 -2.69
C TYR A 456 -2.63 18.28 -2.17
N ARG A 457 -1.67 18.49 -3.07
CA ARG A 457 -0.26 18.70 -2.74
C ARG A 457 0.01 20.19 -2.70
N LEU A 458 0.50 20.69 -1.56
CA LEU A 458 0.96 22.07 -1.41
C LEU A 458 2.48 22.11 -1.48
N TRP A 459 2.98 22.88 -2.44
CA TRP A 459 4.39 23.12 -2.69
C TRP A 459 4.78 24.55 -2.31
N ALA A 460 6.05 24.74 -1.97
CA ALA A 460 6.64 26.05 -1.74
C ALA A 460 8.01 26.19 -2.41
N VAL A 461 8.32 27.41 -2.84
CA VAL A 461 9.69 27.90 -2.96
C VAL A 461 9.88 29.06 -1.99
N THR A 462 10.71 28.89 -0.98
CA THR A 462 11.09 29.99 -0.07
C THR A 462 12.34 30.69 -0.59
N THR A 463 12.47 32.00 -0.35
CA THR A 463 13.65 32.80 -0.70
C THR A 463 14.18 33.52 0.54
N ASP A 464 15.46 33.32 0.86
CA ASP A 464 16.12 33.99 1.99
C ASP A 464 16.67 35.40 1.64
N ALA A 465 17.12 36.14 2.65
CA ALA A 465 17.70 37.48 2.51
C ALA A 465 19.00 37.54 1.68
N HIS A 466 19.57 36.39 1.28
CA HIS A 466 20.71 36.29 0.37
C HIS A 466 20.30 35.89 -1.06
N GLY A 467 18.99 35.77 -1.33
CA GLY A 467 18.44 35.33 -2.62
C GLY A 467 18.54 33.82 -2.86
N ARG A 468 18.83 33.01 -1.83
CA ARG A 468 18.85 31.54 -1.95
C ARG A 468 17.42 31.03 -1.98
N ARG A 469 17.08 30.26 -3.02
CA ARG A 469 15.76 29.64 -3.20
C ARG A 469 15.78 28.17 -2.79
N GLU A 470 14.85 27.76 -1.94
CA GLU A 470 14.70 26.39 -1.45
C GLU A 470 13.31 25.84 -1.79
N ALA A 471 13.26 24.62 -2.34
CA ALA A 471 12.04 23.99 -2.83
C ALA A 471 11.55 22.89 -1.87
N SER A 472 10.29 22.95 -1.45
CA SER A 472 9.71 22.00 -0.49
C SER A 472 8.28 21.58 -0.83
N LEU A 473 7.89 20.41 -0.32
CA LEU A 473 6.52 19.91 -0.32
C LEU A 473 5.98 20.09 1.11
N LEU A 474 5.18 21.14 1.33
CA LEU A 474 4.63 21.47 2.65
C LEU A 474 3.57 20.44 3.10
N SER A 475 2.81 19.88 2.15
CA SER A 475 1.93 18.73 2.41
C SER A 475 1.67 17.92 1.15
N SER A 476 1.61 16.59 1.30
CA SER A 476 1.36 15.63 0.22
C SER A 476 -0.11 15.30 -0.02
N THR A 477 -0.98 15.55 0.96
CA THR A 477 -2.26 14.84 1.14
C THR A 477 -3.32 15.68 1.85
N LEU A 478 -3.43 16.98 1.55
CA LEU A 478 -4.47 17.84 2.13
C LEU A 478 -5.86 17.42 1.60
N GLY A 479 -6.83 17.17 2.49
CA GLY A 479 -8.21 16.86 2.11
C GLY A 479 -9.09 18.09 1.83
N ASN A 480 -8.71 19.25 2.38
CA ASN A 480 -9.45 20.50 2.24
C ASN A 480 -8.80 21.43 1.20
N PRO A 481 -9.58 22.31 0.54
CA PRO A 481 -9.03 23.31 -0.41
C PRO A 481 -8.42 24.54 0.30
N HIS A 482 -7.83 24.33 1.48
CA HIS A 482 -7.16 25.36 2.28
C HIS A 482 -6.22 24.71 3.31
N CYS A 483 -5.29 25.49 3.84
CA CYS A 483 -4.44 25.14 4.98
C CYS A 483 -4.03 26.39 5.78
N LEU A 484 -3.53 26.19 6.99
CA LEU A 484 -2.85 27.21 7.78
C LEU A 484 -1.34 27.00 7.70
N LEU A 485 -0.60 28.08 7.42
CA LEU A 485 0.84 28.19 7.69
C LEU A 485 1.04 29.11 8.90
N VAL A 486 2.21 29.07 9.54
CA VAL A 486 2.55 29.94 10.68
C VAL A 486 3.77 30.79 10.35
N MET A 487 3.69 32.09 10.57
CA MET A 487 4.75 33.06 10.23
C MET A 487 6.06 32.80 11.01
N SER A 488 6.00 32.13 12.18
CA SER A 488 7.18 31.67 12.94
C SER A 488 8.06 30.71 12.14
N ASP A 489 7.44 29.87 11.32
CA ASP A 489 8.09 28.76 10.62
C ASP A 489 8.72 29.25 9.30
N LEU A 490 8.42 30.51 8.94
CA LEU A 490 8.87 31.22 7.75
C LEU A 490 9.72 32.46 8.10
N ILE A 491 10.20 32.56 9.35
CA ILE A 491 10.86 33.77 9.89
C ILE A 491 12.18 34.11 9.18
N ASP A 492 12.93 33.11 8.71
CA ASP A 492 14.24 33.26 8.06
C ASP A 492 14.16 33.57 6.55
N TYR A 493 12.96 33.65 5.99
CA TYR A 493 12.71 33.87 4.56
C TYR A 493 12.01 35.21 4.31
N ASP A 494 12.32 35.89 3.21
CA ASP A 494 11.70 37.18 2.83
C ASP A 494 10.55 37.01 1.83
N CYS A 495 10.52 35.92 1.07
CA CYS A 495 9.44 35.58 0.15
C CYS A 495 9.12 34.08 0.16
N ILE A 496 7.87 33.73 -0.10
CA ILE A 496 7.43 32.36 -0.39
C ILE A 496 6.50 32.33 -1.61
N GLU A 497 6.83 31.49 -2.59
CA GLU A 497 6.02 31.17 -3.76
C GLU A 497 5.29 29.85 -3.51
N LEU A 498 3.96 29.85 -3.45
CA LEU A 498 3.13 28.67 -3.21
C LEU A 498 2.50 28.15 -4.50
N GLY A 499 2.41 26.83 -4.64
CA GLY A 499 1.74 26.15 -5.74
C GLY A 499 0.94 24.94 -5.28
N VAL A 500 -0.22 24.68 -5.92
CA VAL A 500 -1.12 23.58 -5.53
C VAL A 500 -1.44 22.67 -6.73
N GLU A 501 -1.22 21.37 -6.54
CA GLU A 501 -1.72 20.32 -7.42
C GLU A 501 -2.94 19.65 -6.78
N ALA A 502 -4.02 19.41 -7.54
CA ALA A 502 -5.06 18.46 -7.12
C ALA A 502 -4.66 17.04 -7.58
N VAL A 503 -4.98 16.03 -6.77
CA VAL A 503 -4.51 14.64 -6.93
C VAL A 503 -5.66 13.69 -6.63
N ASN A 504 -5.93 12.74 -7.53
CA ASN A 504 -6.95 11.72 -7.26
C ASN A 504 -6.39 10.53 -6.44
N ILE A 505 -7.29 9.65 -6.00
CA ILE A 505 -7.01 8.39 -5.30
C ILE A 505 -5.96 7.47 -5.96
N PHE A 506 -5.63 7.68 -7.24
CA PHE A 506 -4.64 6.90 -7.99
C PHE A 506 -3.34 7.67 -8.23
N GLY A 507 -3.08 8.73 -7.45
CA GLY A 507 -1.85 9.54 -7.49
C GLY A 507 -1.71 10.47 -8.70
N VAL A 508 -2.64 10.41 -9.66
CA VAL A 508 -2.63 11.26 -10.87
C VAL A 508 -2.96 12.70 -10.48
N SER A 509 -2.00 13.59 -10.70
CA SER A 509 -2.14 15.01 -10.38
C SER A 509 -2.52 15.90 -11.57
N THR A 510 -3.01 17.10 -11.27
CA THR A 510 -3.02 18.21 -12.21
C THR A 510 -1.61 18.81 -12.35
N PRO A 511 -1.27 19.43 -13.48
CA PRO A 511 -0.26 20.48 -13.47
C PRO A 511 -0.66 21.53 -12.42
N CYS A 512 0.31 22.10 -11.71
CA CYS A 512 0.06 23.35 -11.00
C CYS A 512 -0.09 24.47 -12.05
N THR A 513 -1.23 25.16 -12.04
CA THR A 513 -1.56 26.19 -13.05
C THR A 513 -1.70 27.60 -12.47
N VAL A 514 -1.61 27.73 -11.15
CA VAL A 514 -1.70 28.99 -10.41
C VAL A 514 -0.62 28.98 -9.33
N GLY A 515 0.14 30.06 -9.22
CA GLY A 515 1.06 30.30 -8.12
C GLY A 515 0.62 31.52 -7.30
N LEU A 516 1.04 31.57 -6.03
CA LEU A 516 0.80 32.70 -5.15
C LEU A 516 2.11 33.12 -4.49
N GLU A 517 2.57 34.34 -4.74
CA GLU A 517 3.78 34.89 -4.12
C GLU A 517 3.42 35.76 -2.92
N LEU A 518 4.04 35.51 -1.76
CA LEU A 518 3.84 36.25 -0.52
C LEU A 518 5.15 36.87 -0.04
N ASN A 519 5.19 38.20 0.02
CA ASN A 519 6.30 38.95 0.62
C ASN A 519 6.20 38.88 2.15
N LEU A 520 6.95 37.94 2.74
CA LEU A 520 6.93 37.65 4.18
C LEU A 520 7.46 38.84 4.99
N ALA A 521 8.45 39.57 4.48
CA ALA A 521 8.98 40.76 5.15
C ALA A 521 7.90 41.84 5.34
N ALA A 522 7.14 42.16 4.29
CA ALA A 522 6.04 43.12 4.36
C ALA A 522 4.92 42.68 5.31
N LEU A 523 4.57 41.39 5.28
CA LEU A 523 3.54 40.82 6.17
C LEU A 523 3.98 40.82 7.64
N ARG A 524 5.27 40.60 7.93
CA ARG A 524 5.83 40.75 9.29
C ARG A 524 5.67 42.18 9.81
N ASP A 525 5.98 43.19 8.98
CA ASP A 525 5.80 44.60 9.35
C ASP A 525 4.32 44.99 9.51
N GLU A 526 3.41 44.34 8.80
CA GLU A 526 1.96 44.56 8.92
C GLU A 526 1.42 43.98 10.23
N ILE A 527 1.77 42.73 10.57
CA ILE A 527 1.46 42.10 11.86
C ILE A 527 2.04 42.92 13.04
N HIS A 528 3.21 43.54 12.87
CA HIS A 528 3.82 44.39 13.90
C HIS A 528 3.15 45.76 14.05
N ARG A 529 2.51 46.28 12.99
CA ARG A 529 1.79 47.57 13.01
C ARG A 529 0.32 47.44 13.42
N GLY A 530 -0.21 46.22 13.47
CA GLY A 530 -1.55 45.89 13.97
C GLY A 530 -1.62 45.54 15.46
N LYS A 531 -0.55 45.78 16.24
CA LYS A 531 -0.42 45.48 17.68
C LYS A 531 -0.09 46.74 18.48
#